data_AF-J9SVJ5-F1
#
_entry.id   AF-J9SVJ5-F1
#
_cell.length_a   1.000
_cell.length_b   1.000
_cell.length_c   1.000
_cell.angle_alpha   90.00
_cell.angle_beta   90.00
_cell.angle_gamma   90.00
#
_symmetry.space_group_name_H-M   'P 1'
#
loop_
_entity.id
_entity.type
_entity.pdbx_description
1 polymer ?
#
loop_
_entity_poly.entity_id
_entity_poly.type
_entity_poly.pdbx_seq_one_letter_code
_entity_poly.pdbx_strand_id
1 'polypeptide(L)'
;DIPCSGRVEVQHGDTWGTVCDSDFSLEAASVLCRELQCGTVVSLLGGAHFGEGSGQIWAEEFQCEGHESHLSLCPVAPRPDGTCSHSRDVGVVCSRYTQIRLVNGKTPCEGRVELNILGSWGSLCNSHWDM
;
A
#
# COMPACT_ATOMS: atom_id res chain seq x y z
N ASP A 1 -7.11 -4.54 -14.54
CA ASP A 1 -6.73 -4.70 -13.13
C ASP A 1 -6.17 -3.41 -12.57
N ILE A 2 -6.53 -3.04 -11.35
CA ILE A 2 -5.77 -2.04 -10.57
C ILE A 2 -4.67 -2.84 -9.86
N PRO A 3 -3.39 -2.67 -10.22
CA PRO A 3 -2.31 -3.30 -9.47
C PRO A 3 -2.26 -2.64 -8.08
N CYS A 4 -2.52 -3.40 -7.02
CA CYS A 4 -2.42 -2.96 -5.64
C CYS A 4 -0.98 -2.95 -5.13
N SER A 5 -0.05 -2.59 -6.01
CA SER A 5 1.38 -2.51 -5.74
C SER A 5 2.06 -1.57 -6.71
N GLY A 6 2.97 -0.73 -6.22
CA GLY A 6 3.73 0.19 -7.07
C GLY A 6 4.54 1.21 -6.29
N ARG A 7 5.22 2.10 -7.02
CA ARG A 7 5.89 3.28 -6.45
C ARG A 7 4.85 4.25 -5.91
N VAL A 8 5.14 4.87 -4.77
CA VAL A 8 4.26 5.90 -4.18
C VAL A 8 4.57 7.24 -4.83
N GLU A 9 3.54 7.84 -5.40
CA GLU A 9 3.57 9.19 -5.94
C GLU A 9 2.40 9.99 -5.34
N VAL A 10 2.67 11.22 -4.92
CA VAL A 10 1.69 12.12 -4.29
C VAL A 10 1.54 13.36 -5.17
N GLN A 11 0.29 13.74 -5.42
CA GLN A 11 -0.03 14.94 -6.18
C GLN A 11 -0.22 16.14 -5.24
N HIS A 12 0.47 17.25 -5.52
CA HIS A 12 0.25 18.53 -4.84
C HIS A 12 0.14 19.65 -5.86
N GLY A 13 -1.07 20.22 -6.01
CA GLY A 13 -1.38 21.09 -7.15
C GLY A 13 -1.35 20.31 -8.46
N ASP A 14 -0.60 20.81 -9.44
CA ASP A 14 -0.51 20.20 -10.78
C ASP A 14 0.71 19.28 -10.94
N THR A 15 1.51 19.06 -9.89
CA THR A 15 2.71 18.24 -9.96
C THR A 15 2.60 16.95 -9.15
N TRP A 16 3.17 15.89 -9.71
CA TRP A 16 3.37 14.61 -9.02
C TRP A 16 4.79 14.55 -8.47
N GLY A 17 4.93 14.10 -7.23
CA GLY A 17 6.21 13.86 -6.60
C GLY A 17 6.34 12.43 -6.09
N THR A 18 7.52 11.85 -6.21
CA THR A 18 7.82 10.55 -5.61
C THR A 18 8.08 10.69 -4.12
N VAL A 19 7.97 9.60 -3.36
CA VAL A 19 8.23 9.61 -1.90
C VAL A 19 9.45 8.76 -1.59
N CYS A 20 10.32 9.22 -0.68
CA CYS A 20 11.51 8.47 -0.29
C CYS A 20 11.15 7.33 0.67
N ASP A 21 11.93 6.25 0.62
CA ASP A 21 11.78 5.09 1.51
C ASP A 21 12.00 5.38 3.00
N SER A 22 12.75 6.44 3.35
CA SER A 22 12.93 6.88 4.74
C SER A 22 11.79 7.70 5.31
N ASP A 23 10.88 8.23 4.47
CA ASP A 23 9.87 9.20 4.91
C ASP A 23 8.44 8.65 4.81
N PHE A 24 8.33 7.33 4.63
CA PHE A 24 7.06 6.65 4.44
C PHE A 24 6.99 5.42 5.35
N SER A 25 6.16 5.52 6.38
CA SER A 25 6.01 4.49 7.42
C SER A 25 4.98 3.42 7.03
N LEU A 26 4.91 2.34 7.84
CA LEU A 26 3.88 1.30 7.67
C LEU A 26 2.48 1.87 7.94
N GLU A 27 2.37 2.84 8.85
CA GLU A 27 1.14 3.54 9.17
C GLU A 27 0.66 4.36 7.97
N ALA A 28 1.56 5.09 7.30
CA ALA A 28 1.24 5.82 6.07
C ALA A 28 0.86 4.86 4.93
N ALA A 29 1.55 3.73 4.79
CA ALA A 29 1.20 2.70 3.82
C ALA A 29 -0.16 2.05 4.09
N SER A 30 -0.53 1.89 5.36
CA SER A 30 -1.86 1.41 5.76
C SER A 30 -2.96 2.38 5.32
N VAL A 31 -2.74 3.68 5.53
CA VAL A 31 -3.64 4.74 5.04
C VAL A 31 -3.75 4.68 3.52
N LEU A 32 -2.63 4.60 2.80
CA LEU A 32 -2.61 4.52 1.33
C LEU A 32 -3.35 3.29 0.80
N CYS A 33 -3.07 2.10 1.33
CA CYS A 33 -3.73 0.87 0.88
C CYS A 33 -5.24 0.91 1.09
N ARG A 34 -5.69 1.54 2.19
CA ARG A 34 -7.12 1.75 2.47
C ARG A 34 -7.74 2.80 1.54
N GLU A 35 -7.07 3.94 1.35
CA GLU A 35 -7.49 5.03 0.46
C GLU A 35 -7.69 4.52 -0.98
N LEU A 36 -6.77 3.68 -1.47
CA LEU A 36 -6.83 3.05 -2.79
C LEU A 36 -7.79 1.84 -2.87
N GLN A 37 -8.48 1.49 -1.77
CA GLN A 37 -9.35 0.32 -1.68
C GLN A 37 -8.65 -1.01 -2.03
N CYS A 38 -7.36 -1.09 -1.70
CA CYS A 38 -6.48 -2.21 -1.99
C CYS A 38 -6.23 -3.13 -0.80
N GLY A 39 -7.00 -2.97 0.28
CA GLY A 39 -6.92 -3.80 1.49
C GLY A 39 -5.90 -3.28 2.49
N THR A 40 -5.10 -4.18 3.05
CA THR A 40 -4.09 -3.84 4.07
C THR A 40 -2.69 -3.81 3.47
N VAL A 41 -1.78 -3.07 4.10
CA VAL A 41 -0.36 -3.12 3.73
C VAL A 41 0.20 -4.52 3.96
N VAL A 42 1.00 -5.00 2.99
CA VAL A 42 1.75 -6.27 3.06
C VAL A 42 3.24 -5.98 3.20
N SER A 43 3.78 -5.05 2.42
CA SER A 43 5.18 -4.66 2.51
C SER A 43 5.45 -3.24 2.02
N LEU A 44 6.53 -2.67 2.55
CA LEU A 44 7.21 -1.49 2.03
C LEU A 44 8.52 -1.94 1.39
N LEU A 45 8.80 -1.40 0.20
CA LEU A 45 9.97 -1.74 -0.59
C LEU A 45 10.75 -0.45 -0.89
N GLY A 46 11.97 -0.34 -0.35
CA GLY A 46 12.86 0.78 -0.67
C GLY A 46 13.66 0.56 -1.95
N GLY A 47 14.62 1.44 -2.20
CA GLY A 47 15.62 1.25 -3.26
C GLY A 47 15.04 1.24 -4.68
N ALA A 48 13.95 1.98 -4.93
CA ALA A 48 13.29 2.05 -6.23
C ALA A 48 12.91 0.68 -6.81
N HIS A 49 12.39 -0.23 -5.97
CA HIS A 49 12.02 -1.59 -6.37
C HIS A 49 11.08 -1.64 -7.60
N PHE A 50 10.17 -0.67 -7.74
CA PHE A 50 9.27 -0.54 -8.89
C PHE A 50 9.81 0.38 -10.00
N GLY A 51 11.12 0.63 -10.00
CA GLY A 51 11.79 1.60 -10.85
C GLY A 51 11.82 3.00 -10.24
N GLU A 52 12.82 3.76 -10.65
CA GLU A 52 12.98 5.18 -10.32
C GLU A 52 11.87 6.00 -10.95
N GLY A 53 11.35 6.98 -10.23
CA GLY A 53 10.52 8.02 -10.80
C GLY A 53 11.36 9.16 -11.38
N SER A 54 10.72 10.30 -11.56
CA SER A 54 11.36 11.49 -12.11
C SER A 54 10.68 12.74 -11.59
N GLY A 55 11.38 13.87 -11.63
CA GLY A 55 10.83 15.16 -11.24
C GLY A 55 11.07 15.46 -9.76
N GLN A 56 10.04 15.97 -9.08
CA GLN A 56 10.18 16.35 -7.68
C GLN A 56 10.09 15.13 -6.76
N ILE A 57 10.84 15.16 -5.66
CA ILE A 57 10.68 14.23 -4.54
C ILE A 57 9.95 14.99 -3.44
N TRP A 58 8.96 14.36 -2.83
CA TRP A 58 8.21 14.89 -1.71
C TRP A 58 9.15 15.28 -0.56
N ALA A 59 9.00 16.49 -0.04
CA ALA A 59 10.00 17.11 0.83
C ALA A 59 9.83 16.75 2.32
N GLU A 60 8.64 16.28 2.71
CA GLU A 60 8.23 16.08 4.10
C GLU A 60 8.00 14.59 4.39
N GLU A 61 8.08 14.21 5.66
CA GLU A 61 7.73 12.87 6.12
C GLU A 61 6.25 12.79 6.49
N PHE A 62 5.58 11.69 6.09
CA PHE A 62 4.22 11.41 6.52
C PHE A 62 4.24 10.78 7.92
N GLN A 63 3.73 11.50 8.91
CA GLN A 63 3.63 11.05 10.30
C GLN A 63 2.22 10.55 10.62
N CYS A 64 1.70 9.66 9.77
CA CYS A 64 0.38 9.07 9.96
C CYS A 64 0.32 8.22 11.24
N GLU A 65 -0.81 8.24 11.93
CA GLU A 65 -1.14 7.30 13.01
C GLU A 65 -1.73 5.97 12.46
N GLY A 66 -2.18 5.94 11.21
CA GLY A 66 -2.65 4.75 10.50
C GLY A 66 -4.18 4.61 10.42
N HIS A 67 -4.93 5.51 11.05
CA HIS A 67 -6.41 5.53 11.05
C HIS A 67 -7.00 6.63 10.17
N GLU A 68 -6.16 7.51 9.60
CA GLU A 68 -6.55 8.57 8.70
C GLU A 68 -7.23 8.01 7.44
N SER A 69 -8.24 8.70 6.91
CA SER A 69 -8.92 8.21 5.72
C SER A 69 -8.11 8.42 4.43
N HIS A 70 -7.22 9.42 4.41
CA HIS A 70 -6.38 9.78 3.27
C HIS A 70 -5.01 10.25 3.75
N LEU A 71 -3.97 10.08 2.93
CA LEU A 71 -2.62 10.57 3.24
C LEU A 71 -2.56 12.08 3.50
N SER A 72 -3.43 12.85 2.83
CA SER A 72 -3.53 14.30 3.00
C SER A 72 -4.00 14.76 4.39
N LEU A 73 -4.53 13.83 5.20
CA LEU A 73 -4.96 14.11 6.57
C LEU A 73 -3.90 13.73 7.61
N CYS A 74 -2.81 13.08 7.19
CA CYS A 74 -1.71 12.78 8.09
C CYS A 74 -0.93 14.06 8.43
N PRO A 75 -0.48 14.22 9.68
CA PRO A 75 0.54 15.21 10.00
C PRO A 75 1.79 15.00 9.12
N VAL A 76 2.42 16.11 8.74
CA VAL A 76 3.69 16.09 8.01
C VAL A 76 4.77 16.81 8.80
N ALA A 77 6.00 16.32 8.70
CA ALA A 77 7.15 16.92 9.36
C ALA A 77 8.31 17.14 8.37
N PRO A 78 9.20 18.10 8.63
CA PRO A 78 10.42 18.24 7.85
C PRO A 78 11.21 16.94 7.86
N ARG A 79 11.71 16.53 6.69
CA ARG A 79 12.58 15.36 6.54
C ARG A 79 13.76 15.44 7.54
N PRO A 80 13.98 14.41 8.38
CA PRO A 80 15.06 14.39 9.37
C PRO A 80 16.46 14.40 8.76
N ASP A 81 16.66 13.66 7.66
CA ASP A 81 17.98 13.36 7.09
C ASP A 81 18.10 13.72 5.60
N GLY A 82 19.03 14.61 5.26
CA GLY A 82 19.73 14.66 3.97
C GLY A 82 18.89 14.81 2.69
N THR A 83 19.57 14.66 1.56
CA THR A 83 18.97 14.65 0.21
C THR A 83 18.50 13.24 -0.14
N CYS A 84 17.26 13.09 -0.61
CA CYS A 84 16.79 11.88 -1.27
C CYS A 84 17.05 11.94 -2.79
N SER A 85 17.18 10.77 -3.41
CA SER A 85 17.27 10.59 -4.87
C SER A 85 16.26 9.54 -5.32
N HIS A 86 15.91 9.52 -6.60
CA HIS A 86 14.93 8.56 -7.13
C HIS A 86 15.32 7.10 -6.96
N SER A 87 16.60 6.78 -6.79
CA SER A 87 17.09 5.46 -6.39
C SER A 87 16.58 4.98 -5.03
N ARG A 88 15.91 5.86 -4.26
CA ARG A 88 15.30 5.58 -2.95
C ARG A 88 13.79 5.79 -2.95
N ASP A 89 13.16 5.86 -4.13
CA ASP A 89 11.72 5.95 -4.21
C ASP A 89 11.07 4.72 -3.55
N VAL A 90 10.08 4.95 -2.70
CA VAL A 90 9.38 3.93 -1.95
C VAL A 90 8.32 3.25 -2.78
N GLY A 91 8.23 1.94 -2.64
CA GLY A 91 7.18 1.09 -3.16
C GLY A 91 6.30 0.53 -2.05
N VAL A 92 5.03 0.32 -2.35
CA VAL A 92 4.06 -0.31 -1.46
C VAL A 92 3.48 -1.53 -2.14
N VAL A 93 3.27 -2.60 -1.37
CA VAL A 93 2.46 -3.76 -1.76
C VAL A 93 1.30 -3.88 -0.78
N CYS A 94 0.08 -3.89 -1.30
CA CYS A 94 -1.14 -4.12 -0.53
C CYS A 94 -1.69 -5.53 -0.79
N SER A 95 -2.59 -6.00 0.09
CA SER A 95 -3.14 -7.35 0.04
C SER A 95 -4.02 -7.63 -1.18
N ARG A 96 -4.52 -6.59 -1.87
CA ARG A 96 -5.50 -6.65 -2.97
C ARG A 96 -6.90 -7.12 -2.54
N TYR A 97 -7.00 -8.02 -1.57
CA TYR A 97 -8.26 -8.42 -0.94
C TYR A 97 -8.53 -7.62 0.34
N THR A 98 -9.79 -7.32 0.61
CA THR A 98 -10.23 -6.58 1.80
C THR A 98 -10.79 -7.50 2.89
N GLN A 99 -11.28 -8.67 2.50
CA GLN A 99 -11.85 -9.66 3.42
C GLN A 99 -11.54 -11.09 2.96
N ILE A 100 -11.47 -11.99 3.94
CA ILE A 100 -11.31 -13.44 3.74
C ILE A 100 -12.34 -14.18 4.57
N ARG A 101 -12.89 -15.27 4.03
CA ARG A 101 -13.81 -16.14 4.77
C ARG A 101 -13.68 -17.60 4.35
N LEU A 102 -14.07 -18.48 5.27
CA LEU A 102 -14.35 -19.88 4.97
C LEU A 102 -15.86 -20.05 4.79
N VAL A 103 -16.27 -20.72 3.72
CA VAL A 103 -17.69 -21.03 3.45
C VAL A 103 -17.90 -22.53 3.28
N ASN A 104 -19.12 -22.99 3.58
CA ASN A 104 -19.53 -24.39 3.45
C ASN A 104 -18.71 -25.39 4.28
N GLY A 105 -18.13 -24.96 5.40
CA GLY A 105 -17.57 -25.86 6.43
C GLY A 105 -18.63 -26.36 7.41
N LYS A 106 -18.34 -27.46 8.13
CA LYS A 106 -19.15 -27.91 9.27
C LYS A 106 -18.74 -27.20 10.56
N THR A 107 -17.54 -26.63 10.61
CA THR A 107 -17.02 -25.82 11.73
C THR A 107 -16.55 -24.44 11.25
N PRO A 108 -16.35 -23.47 12.15
CA PRO A 108 -15.80 -22.16 11.80
C PRO A 108 -14.37 -22.17 11.25
N CYS A 109 -13.63 -23.27 11.43
CA CYS A 109 -12.22 -23.39 11.04
C CYS A 109 -12.02 -24.28 9.80
N GLU A 110 -13.08 -24.57 9.05
CA GLU A 110 -12.98 -25.32 7.79
C GLU A 110 -13.91 -24.76 6.72
N GLY A 111 -13.63 -25.04 5.45
CA GLY A 111 -14.46 -24.63 4.32
C GLY A 111 -13.65 -24.27 3.08
N ARG A 112 -14.36 -23.83 2.04
CA ARG A 112 -13.74 -23.22 0.85
C ARG A 112 -13.32 -21.80 1.18
N VAL A 113 -12.09 -21.43 0.79
CA VAL A 113 -11.58 -20.08 0.98
C VAL A 113 -12.16 -19.15 -0.09
N GLU A 114 -12.79 -18.06 0.34
CA GLU A 114 -13.24 -16.98 -0.52
C GLU A 114 -12.59 -15.65 -0.10
N LEU A 115 -12.22 -14.84 -1.10
CA LEU A 115 -11.62 -13.52 -0.95
C LEU A 115 -12.57 -12.46 -1.50
N ASN A 116 -12.67 -11.31 -0.82
CA ASN A 116 -13.34 -10.13 -1.35
C ASN A 116 -12.32 -9.22 -2.04
N ILE A 117 -12.47 -9.04 -3.36
CA ILE A 117 -11.61 -8.17 -4.19
C ILE A 117 -12.52 -7.16 -4.87
N LEU A 118 -12.29 -5.87 -4.62
CA LEU A 118 -13.07 -4.76 -5.18
C LEU A 118 -14.60 -4.95 -4.99
N GLY A 119 -15.01 -5.43 -3.81
CA GLY A 119 -16.41 -5.67 -3.46
C GLY A 119 -17.00 -7.00 -3.95
N SER A 120 -16.26 -7.77 -4.76
CA SER A 120 -16.72 -9.05 -5.31
C SER A 120 -16.08 -10.24 -4.60
N TRP A 121 -16.88 -11.24 -4.25
CA TRP A 121 -16.38 -12.50 -3.66
C TRP A 121 -15.95 -13.48 -4.74
N GLY A 122 -14.74 -14.01 -4.63
CA GLY A 122 -14.18 -15.05 -5.49
C GLY A 122 -13.59 -16.20 -4.70
N SER A 123 -13.68 -17.42 -5.24
CA SER A 123 -13.03 -18.60 -4.66
C SER A 123 -11.57 -18.69 -5.09
N LEU A 124 -10.70 -19.11 -4.19
CA LEU A 124 -9.30 -19.41 -4.51
C LEU A 124 -9.21 -20.67 -5.39
N CYS A 125 -8.42 -20.61 -6.46
CA CYS A 125 -8.12 -21.77 -7.29
C CYS A 125 -7.11 -22.68 -6.59
N ASN A 126 -7.36 -23.99 -6.60
CA ASN A 126 -6.48 -24.97 -5.94
C ASN A 126 -5.06 -25.00 -6.52
N SER A 127 -4.87 -24.58 -7.77
CA SER A 127 -3.57 -24.53 -8.44
C SER A 127 -2.67 -23.42 -7.92
N HIS A 128 -3.21 -22.45 -7.18
CA HIS A 128 -2.49 -21.29 -6.63
C HIS A 128 -2.36 -21.38 -5.10
N TRP A 129 -2.41 -22.59 -4.54
CA TRP A 129 -2.37 -22.83 -3.10
C TRP A 129 -1.28 -23.86 -2.75
N ASP A 130 -0.39 -23.51 -1.82
CA ASP A 130 0.66 -24.37 -1.26
C ASP A 130 0.40 -24.69 0.24
N MET A 131 1.20 -25.60 0.80
CA MET A 131 1.16 -26.02 2.22
C MET A 131 2.46 -25.67 2.94
#